data_AF-A0A412JPJ3-F1
#
_entry.id   AF-A0A412JPJ3-F1
#
_cell.length_a   1.000
_cell.length_b   1.000
_cell.length_c   1.000
_cell.angle_alpha   90.00
_cell.angle_beta   90.00
_cell.angle_gamma   90.00
#
_symmetry.space_group_name_H-M   'P 1'
#
loop_
_entity.id
_entity.type
_entity.pdbx_description
1 polymer ?
#
loop_
_entity_poly.entity_id
_entity_poly.type
_entity_poly.pdbx_seq_one_letter_code
_entity_poly.pdbx_strand_id
1 'polypeptide(L)'
;MFLMTSLLRKRLFIGYFITGFIVISMVTAMINERCRLKELKNLIIQINEAYENSNKVHLYITKLATLGESVIAWDESDYNIFHNHLFKTDSVLLEIKLRSGDFLCPVQIDSLRGLLRTKEMYLFRIMKAIQFANKSDSILTNELPIIATQTVKVKTITQKKKGIAGLFGKKEKIQVPYITNEIQDFNNRLVSARDLRNNQIETYVDSLRLHNRMLNQKLYDFVSFLDNQVQLSFTERNSEVTEVKQESFRLFIVMMSIAVFIILISFLIIQSDLRKEEIIKAKLQQAIQENENLLDMRKKIILTVSHDIRGPLGNIHNCADLVSETREKKKREIYLDDIRHSCQHVLHLVNNLMDAYRINEAGDLHNDIPFYLNRFLKRISDEFSRKATSKGLILNSERFRLTV
;
A
#
# COMPACT_ATOMS: atom_id res chain seq x y z
N MET A 1 48.87 2.39 11.82
CA MET A 1 47.76 1.49 12.22
C MET A 1 46.61 2.22 12.92
N PHE A 2 46.89 3.11 13.89
CA PHE A 2 45.84 3.83 14.67
C PHE A 2 44.99 4.86 13.86
N LEU A 3 45.55 5.47 12.82
CA LEU A 3 44.83 6.45 11.98
C LEU A 3 43.83 5.77 11.02
N MET A 4 44.18 4.59 10.51
CA MET A 4 43.37 3.81 9.56
C MET A 4 42.09 3.28 10.22
N THR A 5 42.20 2.82 11.49
CA THR A 5 41.05 2.33 12.27
C THR A 5 40.11 3.46 12.73
N SER A 6 40.60 4.70 12.85
CA SER A 6 39.78 5.88 13.13
C SER A 6 38.91 6.27 11.93
N LEU A 7 39.48 6.21 10.72
CA LEU A 7 38.79 6.58 9.49
C LEU A 7 37.71 5.57 9.10
N LEU A 8 37.98 4.27 9.27
CA LEU A 8 37.01 3.19 9.08
C LEU A 8 35.82 3.33 10.05
N ARG A 9 36.11 3.61 11.32
CA ARG A 9 35.10 3.77 12.37
C ARG A 9 34.20 4.98 12.14
N LYS A 10 34.77 6.11 11.69
CA LYS A 10 33.99 7.28 11.27
C LYS A 10 33.06 6.96 10.11
N ARG A 11 33.54 6.23 9.09
CA ARG A 11 32.71 5.81 7.95
C ARG A 11 31.57 4.87 8.35
N LEU A 12 31.84 3.89 9.20
CA LEU A 12 30.81 3.01 9.76
C LEU A 12 29.78 3.80 10.57
N PHE A 13 30.22 4.73 11.41
CA PHE A 13 29.33 5.56 12.22
C PHE A 13 28.41 6.44 11.35
N ILE A 14 28.96 7.03 10.27
CA ILE A 14 28.18 7.80 9.28
C ILE A 14 27.16 6.89 8.58
N GLY A 15 27.55 5.67 8.19
CA GLY A 15 26.65 4.70 7.58
C GLY A 15 25.48 4.34 8.49
N TYR A 16 25.76 4.00 9.75
CA TYR A 16 24.72 3.71 10.74
C TYR A 16 23.81 4.92 11.00
N PHE A 17 24.37 6.12 11.08
CA PHE A 17 23.59 7.34 11.25
C PHE A 17 22.63 7.59 10.07
N ILE A 18 23.10 7.42 8.83
CA ILE A 18 22.27 7.54 7.62
C ILE A 18 21.17 6.48 7.63
N THR A 19 21.48 5.22 7.94
CA THR A 19 20.47 4.15 8.00
C THR A 19 19.43 4.41 9.10
N GLY A 20 19.85 4.89 10.27
CA GLY A 20 18.94 5.26 11.36
C GLY A 20 18.02 6.41 10.96
N PHE A 21 18.55 7.43 10.29
CA PHE A 21 17.76 8.54 9.79
C PHE A 21 16.70 8.09 8.75
N ILE A 22 17.07 7.19 7.83
CA ILE A 22 16.15 6.62 6.84
C ILE A 22 15.04 5.83 7.53
N VAL A 23 15.38 4.98 8.50
CA VAL A 23 14.39 4.18 9.24
C VAL A 23 13.43 5.08 10.01
N ILE A 24 13.93 6.12 10.69
CA ILE A 24 13.08 7.07 11.41
C ILE A 24 12.16 7.80 10.45
N SER A 25 12.69 8.32 9.33
CA SER A 25 11.89 9.00 8.30
C SER A 25 10.80 8.10 7.72
N MET A 26 11.12 6.83 7.44
CA MET A 26 10.16 5.84 6.95
C MET A 26 9.07 5.53 7.99
N VAL A 27 9.44 5.38 9.26
CA VAL A 27 8.47 5.16 10.36
C VAL A 27 7.54 6.36 10.51
N THR A 28 8.08 7.58 10.49
CA THR A 28 7.28 8.82 10.54
C THR A 28 6.31 8.91 9.35
N ALA A 29 6.78 8.60 8.14
CA ALA A 29 5.94 8.56 6.94
C ALA A 29 4.83 7.50 7.06
N MET A 30 5.13 6.30 7.53
CA MET A 30 4.14 5.23 7.74
C MET A 30 3.09 5.61 8.80
N ILE A 31 3.50 6.27 9.89
CA ILE A 31 2.56 6.74 10.93
C ILE A 31 1.64 7.81 10.35
N ASN A 32 2.18 8.74 9.57
CA ASN A 32 1.40 9.78 8.90
C ASN A 32 0.38 9.18 7.92
N GLU A 33 0.79 8.22 7.08
CA GLU A 33 -0.12 7.52 6.18
C GLU A 33 -1.20 6.73 6.93
N ARG A 34 -0.84 6.04 8.02
CA ARG A 34 -1.82 5.32 8.86
C ARG A 34 -2.83 6.27 9.49
N CYS A 35 -2.41 7.47 9.91
CA CYS A 35 -3.31 8.48 10.44
C CYS A 35 -4.31 8.95 9.38
N ARG A 36 -3.82 9.31 8.18
CA ARG A 36 -4.66 9.70 7.04
C ARG A 36 -5.60 8.58 6.58
N LEU A 37 -5.14 7.33 6.57
CA LEU A 37 -5.99 6.17 6.25
C LEU A 37 -7.12 5.98 7.28
N LYS A 38 -6.90 6.35 8.54
CA LYS A 38 -7.91 6.27 9.59
C LYS A 38 -8.99 7.34 9.42
N GLU A 39 -8.59 8.57 9.11
CA GLU A 39 -9.53 9.66 8.75
C GLU A 39 -10.36 9.29 7.52
N LEU A 40 -9.70 8.73 6.50
CA LEU A 40 -10.38 8.26 5.30
C LEU A 40 -11.40 7.15 5.59
N LYS A 41 -11.03 6.16 6.41
CA LYS A 41 -11.95 5.09 6.82
C LYS A 41 -13.16 5.66 7.56
N ASN A 42 -12.95 6.63 8.45
CA ASN A 42 -14.05 7.29 9.15
C ASN A 42 -14.99 8.03 8.18
N LEU A 43 -14.44 8.73 7.17
CA LEU A 43 -15.25 9.38 6.13
C LEU A 43 -16.08 8.36 5.33
N ILE A 44 -15.48 7.24 4.92
CA ILE A 44 -16.18 6.17 4.20
C ILE A 44 -17.31 5.57 5.05
N ILE A 45 -17.07 5.37 6.35
CA ILE A 45 -18.09 4.86 7.29
C ILE A 45 -19.25 5.85 7.40
N GLN A 46 -18.98 7.14 7.60
CA GLN A 46 -20.02 8.18 7.69
C GLN A 46 -20.87 8.28 6.42
N ILE A 47 -20.23 8.18 5.25
CA ILE A 47 -20.91 8.17 3.96
C ILE A 47 -21.83 6.95 3.84
N ASN A 48 -21.33 5.76 4.19
CA ASN A 48 -22.12 4.54 4.11
C ASN A 48 -23.32 4.58 5.05
N GLU A 49 -23.16 5.14 6.25
CA GLU A 49 -24.27 5.40 7.18
C GLU A 49 -25.30 6.39 6.59
N ALA A 50 -24.85 7.45 5.92
CA ALA A 50 -25.74 8.41 5.25
C ALA A 50 -26.56 7.76 4.13
N TYR A 51 -25.95 6.89 3.32
CA TYR A 51 -26.66 6.11 2.29
C TYR A 51 -27.67 5.14 2.88
N GLU A 52 -27.30 4.41 3.94
CA GLU A 52 -28.22 3.50 4.61
C GLU A 52 -29.43 4.25 5.18
N ASN A 53 -29.19 5.43 5.75
CA ASN A 53 -30.23 6.31 6.27
C ASN A 53 -31.14 6.84 5.14
N SER A 54 -30.60 7.27 4.00
CA SER A 54 -31.42 7.71 2.85
C SER A 54 -32.31 6.57 2.34
N ASN A 55 -31.77 5.36 2.20
CA ASN A 55 -32.52 4.18 1.78
C ASN A 55 -33.66 3.84 2.76
N LYS A 56 -33.42 3.97 4.07
CA LYS A 56 -34.47 3.80 5.09
C LYS A 56 -35.59 4.84 4.92
N VAL A 57 -35.23 6.12 4.76
CA VAL A 57 -36.19 7.21 4.55
C VAL A 57 -37.03 6.96 3.29
N HIS A 58 -36.40 6.55 2.20
CA HIS A 58 -37.08 6.19 0.95
C HIS A 58 -38.11 5.06 1.16
N LEU A 59 -37.72 3.99 1.86
CA LEU A 59 -38.60 2.86 2.17
C LEU A 59 -39.82 3.29 2.99
N TYR A 60 -39.61 4.09 4.04
CA TYR A 60 -40.71 4.56 4.90
C TYR A 60 -41.66 5.50 4.19
N ILE A 61 -41.14 6.44 3.40
CA ILE A 61 -41.97 7.37 2.61
C ILE A 61 -42.78 6.61 1.57
N THR A 62 -42.17 5.66 0.87
CA THR A 62 -42.86 4.80 -0.11
C THR A 62 -43.96 3.99 0.56
N LYS A 63 -43.71 3.44 1.74
CA LYS A 63 -44.72 2.71 2.52
C LYS A 63 -45.89 3.61 2.96
N LEU A 64 -45.61 4.83 3.40
CA LEU A 64 -46.65 5.81 3.75
C LEU A 64 -47.39 6.37 2.52
N ALA A 65 -46.74 6.44 1.36
CA ALA A 65 -47.38 6.77 0.08
C ALA A 65 -48.40 5.70 -0.30
N THR A 66 -47.97 4.44 -0.38
CA THR A 66 -48.79 3.30 -0.75
C THR A 66 -49.97 3.06 0.20
N LEU A 67 -49.76 3.13 1.51
CA LEU A 67 -50.85 3.00 2.48
C LEU A 67 -51.93 4.07 2.24
N GLY A 68 -51.53 5.32 2.04
CA GLY A 68 -52.43 6.45 1.85
C GLY A 68 -53.28 6.41 0.57
N GLU A 69 -52.93 5.59 -0.42
CA GLU A 69 -53.73 5.43 -1.65
C GLU A 69 -55.07 4.73 -1.38
N SER A 70 -55.13 3.89 -0.34
CA SER A 70 -56.31 3.10 0.05
C SER A 70 -57.27 3.82 1.00
N VAL A 71 -57.07 5.11 1.26
CA VAL A 71 -57.80 5.90 2.28
C VAL A 71 -59.33 5.85 2.19
N ILE A 72 -59.87 5.55 1.01
CA ILE A 72 -61.32 5.46 0.78
C ILE A 72 -61.95 4.29 1.54
N ALA A 73 -61.19 3.20 1.74
CA ALA A 73 -61.66 2.00 2.41
C ALA A 73 -61.34 2.00 3.92
N TRP A 74 -60.70 3.05 4.44
CA TRP A 74 -60.19 3.05 5.81
C TRP A 74 -61.29 3.10 6.87
N ASP A 75 -61.12 2.22 7.86
CA ASP A 75 -61.77 2.34 9.16
C ASP A 75 -60.82 2.98 10.21
N GLU A 76 -61.26 3.03 11.47
CA GLU A 76 -60.40 3.57 12.55
C GLU A 76 -59.17 2.70 12.84
N SER A 77 -59.22 1.40 12.53
CA SER A 77 -58.08 0.48 12.64
C SER A 77 -57.02 0.80 11.58
N ASP A 78 -57.42 1.00 10.33
CA ASP A 78 -56.51 1.35 9.23
C ASP A 78 -55.81 2.69 9.48
N TYR A 79 -56.54 3.67 10.00
CA TYR A 79 -55.96 4.95 10.44
C TYR A 79 -54.92 4.74 11.54
N ASN A 80 -55.19 3.89 12.54
CA ASN A 80 -54.23 3.58 13.59
C ASN A 80 -52.98 2.87 13.07
N ILE A 81 -53.12 1.98 12.08
CA ILE A 81 -51.99 1.33 11.39
C ILE A 81 -51.13 2.38 10.68
N PHE A 82 -51.75 3.32 9.97
CA PHE A 82 -51.05 4.42 9.31
C PHE A 82 -50.35 5.34 10.31
N HIS A 83 -51.06 5.77 11.37
CA HIS A 83 -50.53 6.63 12.44
C HIS A 83 -49.31 5.99 13.12
N ASN A 84 -49.36 4.68 13.41
CA ASN A 84 -48.22 3.96 14.00
C ASN A 84 -47.03 3.90 13.04
N HIS A 85 -47.25 3.71 11.74
CA HIS A 85 -46.18 3.78 10.74
C HIS A 85 -45.58 5.19 10.64
N LEU A 86 -46.41 6.23 10.74
CA LEU A 86 -45.97 7.61 10.76
C LEU A 86 -45.10 7.90 12.00
N PHE A 87 -45.51 7.41 13.18
CA PHE A 87 -44.75 7.53 14.42
C PHE A 87 -43.39 6.83 14.33
N LYS A 88 -43.34 5.62 13.78
CA LYS A 88 -42.06 4.91 13.54
C LYS A 88 -41.17 5.66 12.58
N THR A 89 -41.74 6.22 11.51
CA THR A 89 -41.01 7.03 10.53
C THR A 89 -40.46 8.30 11.19
N ASP A 90 -41.24 8.96 12.04
CA ASP A 90 -40.81 10.15 12.79
C ASP A 90 -39.63 9.84 13.72
N SER A 91 -39.66 8.70 14.40
CA SER A 91 -38.56 8.23 15.25
C SER A 91 -37.28 7.99 14.44
N VAL A 92 -37.38 7.35 13.26
CA VAL A 92 -36.22 7.12 12.39
C VAL A 92 -35.67 8.43 11.83
N LEU A 93 -36.54 9.36 11.43
CA LEU A 93 -36.13 10.68 10.96
C LEU A 93 -35.41 11.48 12.07
N LEU A 94 -35.83 11.35 13.32
CA LEU A 94 -35.14 11.95 14.47
C LEU A 94 -33.77 11.31 14.73
N GLU A 95 -33.66 9.99 14.62
CA GLU A 95 -32.37 9.30 14.75
C GLU A 95 -31.39 9.73 13.66
N ILE A 96 -31.88 9.81 12.42
CA ILE A 96 -31.09 10.31 11.29
C ILE A 96 -30.67 11.76 11.56
N LYS A 97 -31.58 12.63 12.02
CA LYS A 97 -31.25 14.02 12.39
C LYS A 97 -30.12 14.13 13.42
N LEU A 98 -30.03 13.20 14.38
CA LEU A 98 -28.99 13.18 15.40
C LEU A 98 -27.65 12.64 14.90
N ARG A 99 -27.67 11.67 13.97
CA ARG A 99 -26.47 10.97 13.47
C ARG A 99 -25.83 11.61 12.23
N SER A 100 -26.58 12.38 11.45
CA SER A 100 -26.17 12.77 10.09
C SER A 100 -25.08 13.86 10.00
N GLY A 101 -24.68 14.48 11.12
CA GLY A 101 -23.66 15.54 11.11
C GLY A 101 -23.95 16.63 10.06
N ASP A 102 -22.91 17.11 9.36
CA ASP A 102 -23.01 18.15 8.33
C ASP A 102 -23.59 17.69 6.98
N PHE A 103 -23.84 16.38 6.80
CA PHE A 103 -24.25 15.83 5.50
C PHE A 103 -25.73 16.07 5.18
N LEU A 104 -26.58 16.23 6.20
CA LEU A 104 -28.01 16.47 6.05
C LEU A 104 -28.41 17.67 6.91
N CYS A 105 -28.97 18.69 6.27
CA CYS A 105 -29.33 19.90 7.00
C CYS A 105 -30.54 19.61 7.91
N PRO A 106 -30.46 19.83 9.24
CA PRO A 106 -31.55 19.51 10.18
C PRO A 106 -32.90 20.13 9.81
N VAL A 107 -32.87 21.27 9.12
CA VAL A 107 -34.02 22.02 8.60
C VAL A 107 -34.81 21.23 7.55
N GLN A 108 -34.12 20.40 6.75
CA GLN A 108 -34.73 19.60 5.70
C GLN A 108 -35.55 18.45 6.31
N ILE A 109 -35.01 17.77 7.32
CA ILE A 109 -35.73 16.72 8.05
C ILE A 109 -36.97 17.29 8.74
N ASP A 110 -36.88 18.47 9.35
CA ASP A 110 -38.04 19.12 9.98
C ASP A 110 -39.13 19.48 8.95
N SER A 111 -38.72 19.90 7.75
CA SER A 111 -39.65 20.17 6.64
C SER A 111 -40.39 18.90 6.20
N LEU A 112 -39.67 17.77 6.07
CA LEU A 112 -40.28 16.47 5.74
C LEU A 112 -41.27 16.03 6.81
N ARG A 113 -40.92 16.16 8.08
CA ARG A 113 -41.82 15.82 9.21
C ARG A 113 -43.09 16.67 9.19
N GLY A 114 -42.97 17.98 8.89
CA GLY A 114 -44.12 18.86 8.73
C GLY A 114 -45.03 18.42 7.57
N LEU A 115 -44.43 17.97 6.46
CA LEU A 115 -45.15 17.51 5.29
C LEU A 115 -45.88 16.18 5.55
N LEU A 116 -45.25 15.26 6.30
CA LEU A 116 -45.87 14.01 6.75
C LEU A 116 -47.04 14.24 7.72
N ARG A 117 -46.93 15.18 8.66
CA ARG A 117 -48.06 15.58 9.53
C ARG A 117 -49.22 16.19 8.76
N THR A 118 -48.89 17.02 7.78
CA THR A 118 -49.90 17.60 6.87
C THR A 118 -50.63 16.48 6.13
N LYS A 119 -49.90 15.47 5.64
CA LYS A 119 -50.46 14.30 4.96
C LYS A 119 -51.43 13.51 5.84
N GLU A 120 -51.03 13.21 7.06
CA GLU A 120 -51.88 12.53 8.04
C GLU A 120 -53.20 13.28 8.27
N MET A 121 -53.14 14.59 8.49
CA MET A 121 -54.33 15.41 8.68
C MET A 121 -55.28 15.34 7.48
N TYR A 122 -54.74 15.39 6.26
CA TYR A 122 -55.57 15.27 5.04
C TYR A 122 -56.19 13.88 4.89
N LEU A 123 -55.43 12.82 5.13
CA LEU A 123 -55.94 11.44 5.06
C LEU A 123 -57.04 11.20 6.10
N PHE A 124 -56.87 11.70 7.33
CA PHE A 124 -57.89 11.65 8.36
C PHE A 124 -59.18 12.39 7.96
N ARG A 125 -59.06 13.57 7.34
CA ARG A 125 -60.21 14.34 6.82
C ARG A 125 -60.94 13.59 5.70
N ILE A 126 -60.21 12.97 4.78
CA ILE A 126 -60.80 12.14 3.71
C ILE A 126 -61.60 10.97 4.33
N MET A 127 -60.97 10.23 5.24
CA MET A 127 -61.60 9.10 5.93
C MET A 127 -62.88 9.54 6.66
N LYS A 128 -62.82 10.59 7.49
CA LYS A 128 -63.99 11.08 8.23
C LYS A 128 -65.09 11.61 7.32
N ALA A 129 -64.75 12.27 6.21
CA ALA A 129 -65.74 12.74 5.23
C ALA A 129 -66.48 11.57 4.57
N ILE A 130 -65.77 10.50 4.19
CA ILE A 130 -66.35 9.29 3.57
C ILE A 130 -67.19 8.51 4.59
N GLN A 131 -66.70 8.31 5.81
CA GLN A 131 -67.46 7.64 6.88
C GLN A 131 -68.74 8.40 7.23
N PHE A 132 -68.68 9.74 7.29
CA PHE A 132 -69.84 10.58 7.54
C PHE A 132 -70.87 10.52 6.40
N ALA A 133 -70.41 10.48 5.15
CA ALA A 133 -71.26 10.29 3.98
C ALA A 133 -72.00 8.93 4.05
N ASN A 134 -71.26 7.84 4.26
CA ASN A 134 -71.81 6.48 4.36
C ASN A 134 -72.81 6.34 5.53
N LYS A 135 -72.50 6.92 6.69
CA LYS A 135 -73.39 6.90 7.87
C LYS A 135 -74.67 7.70 7.62
N SER A 136 -74.56 8.88 7.02
CA SER A 136 -75.73 9.70 6.67
C SER A 136 -76.66 8.98 5.70
N ASP A 137 -76.10 8.31 4.69
CA ASP A 137 -76.85 7.51 3.73
C ASP A 137 -77.56 6.32 4.39
N SER A 138 -76.90 5.62 5.32
CA SER A 138 -77.53 4.51 6.07
C SER A 138 -78.70 4.95 6.95
N ILE A 139 -78.59 6.11 7.61
CA ILE A 139 -79.65 6.68 8.45
C ILE A 139 -80.84 7.09 7.59
N LEU A 140 -80.60 7.75 6.45
CA LEU A 140 -81.67 8.15 5.54
C LEU A 140 -82.39 6.92 4.97
N THR A 141 -81.65 5.89 4.56
CA THR A 141 -82.21 4.67 3.95
C THR A 141 -83.08 3.88 4.94
N ASN A 142 -82.76 3.93 6.24
CA ASN A 142 -83.54 3.25 7.29
C ASN A 142 -84.78 4.04 7.74
N GLU A 143 -84.77 5.37 7.66
CA GLU A 143 -85.90 6.24 8.07
C GLU A 143 -86.93 6.46 6.94
N LEU A 144 -86.52 6.30 5.67
CA LEU A 144 -87.39 6.45 4.50
C LEU A 144 -88.67 5.57 4.52
N PRO A 145 -88.59 4.26 4.86
CA PRO A 145 -89.78 3.39 4.91
C PRO A 145 -90.74 3.75 6.04
N ILE A 146 -90.24 4.35 7.13
CA ILE A 146 -91.00 4.64 8.34
C ILE A 146 -91.91 5.86 8.12
N ILE A 147 -91.40 6.88 7.43
CA ILE A 147 -92.19 8.09 7.09
C ILE A 147 -93.18 7.81 5.94
N ALA A 148 -92.79 6.96 4.99
CA ALA A 148 -93.65 6.55 3.87
C ALA A 148 -94.84 5.69 4.33
N THR A 149 -94.70 4.87 5.36
CA THR A 149 -95.79 4.02 5.89
C THR A 149 -96.80 4.78 6.73
N GLN A 150 -96.42 5.88 7.39
CA GLN A 150 -97.33 6.70 8.21
C GLN A 150 -98.26 7.62 7.41
N THR A 151 -98.00 7.84 6.11
CA THR A 151 -98.69 8.84 5.28
C THR A 151 -99.60 8.25 4.19
N VAL A 152 -99.77 6.92 4.14
CA VAL A 152 -100.65 6.25 3.18
C VAL A 152 -102.12 6.53 3.51
N LYS A 153 -102.78 7.38 2.72
CA LYS A 153 -104.24 7.63 2.84
C LYS A 153 -105.02 6.52 2.14
N VAL A 154 -106.02 5.97 2.83
CA VAL A 154 -106.85 4.87 2.33
C VAL A 154 -108.13 5.42 1.72
N LYS A 155 -108.41 5.12 0.45
CA LYS A 155 -109.67 5.53 -0.21
C LYS A 155 -110.62 4.33 -0.25
N THR A 156 -111.85 4.53 0.23
CA THR A 156 -112.89 3.50 0.17
C THR A 156 -113.52 3.50 -1.22
N ILE A 157 -113.29 2.46 -2.01
CA ILE A 157 -113.90 2.30 -3.33
C ILE A 157 -115.02 1.27 -3.21
N THR A 158 -116.20 1.58 -3.73
CA THR A 158 -117.35 0.67 -3.78
C THR A 158 -117.39 -0.02 -5.13
N GLN A 159 -117.10 -1.32 -5.16
CA GLN A 159 -117.21 -2.12 -6.38
C GLN A 159 -118.57 -2.82 -6.41
N LYS A 160 -119.24 -2.85 -7.57
CA LYS A 160 -120.39 -3.72 -7.81
C LYS A 160 -119.88 -5.07 -8.33
N LYS A 161 -120.25 -6.17 -7.66
CA LYS A 161 -120.07 -7.52 -8.23
C LYS A 161 -120.87 -7.63 -9.53
N LYS A 162 -120.24 -8.12 -10.61
CA LYS A 162 -120.96 -8.64 -11.77
C LYS A 162 -121.42 -10.06 -11.42
N GLY A 163 -122.73 -10.23 -11.27
CA GLY A 163 -123.40 -11.52 -11.11
C GLY A 163 -124.74 -11.46 -11.84
N ILE A 164 -125.07 -12.53 -12.56
CA ILE A 164 -126.21 -12.64 -13.48
C ILE A 164 -127.49 -12.87 -12.65
N ALA A 165 -128.23 -11.79 -12.38
CA ALA A 165 -129.68 -11.74 -12.15
C ALA A 165 -129.99 -10.34 -11.60
N GLY A 166 -130.67 -9.53 -12.41
CA GLY A 166 -131.09 -8.19 -12.00
C GLY A 166 -132.11 -8.27 -10.88
N LEU A 167 -131.75 -7.77 -9.68
CA LEU A 167 -132.52 -6.74 -8.95
C LEU A 167 -131.94 -6.31 -7.58
N PHE A 168 -130.88 -6.91 -7.01
CA PHE A 168 -130.24 -6.38 -5.79
C PHE A 168 -128.72 -6.65 -5.74
N GLY A 169 -127.91 -5.65 -6.11
CA GLY A 169 -126.45 -5.71 -5.96
C GLY A 169 -126.00 -5.14 -4.61
N LYS A 170 -125.61 -6.00 -3.65
CA LYS A 170 -124.88 -5.58 -2.44
C LYS A 170 -123.54 -4.96 -2.86
N LYS A 171 -123.24 -3.77 -2.34
CA LYS A 171 -121.97 -3.06 -2.53
C LYS A 171 -120.99 -3.48 -1.44
N GLU A 172 -119.80 -3.93 -1.80
CA GLU A 172 -118.72 -4.23 -0.85
C GLU A 172 -117.72 -3.07 -0.83
N LYS A 173 -117.39 -2.57 0.36
CA LYS A 173 -116.44 -1.46 0.56
C LYS A 173 -115.04 -2.06 0.68
N ILE A 174 -114.22 -1.91 -0.35
CA ILE A 174 -112.82 -2.33 -0.31
C ILE A 174 -111.98 -1.07 -0.07
N GLN A 175 -111.16 -1.11 0.98
CA GLN A 175 -110.22 -0.05 1.32
C GLN A 175 -108.95 -0.26 0.48
N VAL A 176 -108.72 0.62 -0.48
CA VAL A 176 -107.52 0.56 -1.34
C VAL A 176 -106.60 1.73 -0.95
N PRO A 177 -105.36 1.46 -0.48
CA PRO A 177 -104.39 2.52 -0.26
C PRO A 177 -104.02 3.19 -1.58
N TYR A 178 -103.94 4.52 -1.62
CA TYR A 178 -103.45 5.26 -2.80
C TYR A 178 -102.32 6.21 -2.40
N ILE A 179 -101.29 6.27 -3.24
CA ILE A 179 -100.16 7.17 -3.09
C ILE A 179 -100.56 8.53 -3.68
N THR A 180 -100.42 9.62 -2.92
CA THR A 180 -100.69 10.98 -3.39
C THR A 180 -99.54 11.52 -4.24
N ASN A 181 -99.83 12.38 -5.22
CA ASN A 181 -98.81 13.12 -5.99
C ASN A 181 -97.86 13.93 -5.08
N GLU A 182 -98.32 14.34 -3.90
CA GLU A 182 -97.52 15.02 -2.87
C GLU A 182 -96.37 14.15 -2.32
N ILE A 183 -96.60 12.84 -2.14
CA ILE A 183 -95.55 11.91 -1.68
C ILE A 183 -94.52 11.69 -2.79
N GLN A 184 -94.97 11.65 -4.04
CA GLN A 184 -94.07 11.53 -5.19
C GLN A 184 -93.24 12.79 -5.41
N ASP A 185 -93.83 13.99 -5.25
CA ASP A 185 -93.10 15.27 -5.28
C ASP A 185 -92.11 15.37 -4.10
N PHE A 186 -92.52 14.96 -2.90
CA PHE A 186 -91.64 14.90 -1.73
C PHE A 186 -90.46 13.95 -1.94
N ASN A 187 -90.70 12.74 -2.47
CA ASN A 187 -89.64 11.78 -2.78
C ASN A 187 -88.69 12.32 -3.86
N ASN A 188 -89.22 12.92 -4.93
CA ASN A 188 -88.39 13.53 -5.98
C ASN A 188 -87.53 14.68 -5.44
N ARG A 189 -88.08 15.55 -4.58
CA ARG A 189 -87.31 16.60 -3.90
C ARG A 189 -86.22 16.02 -3.01
N LEU A 190 -86.52 14.97 -2.27
CA LEU A 190 -85.56 14.32 -1.38
C LEU A 190 -84.44 13.60 -2.16
N VAL A 191 -84.76 12.94 -3.27
CA VAL A 191 -83.78 12.35 -4.21
C VAL A 191 -82.90 13.44 -4.81
N SER A 192 -83.49 14.54 -5.31
CA SER A 192 -82.69 15.65 -5.87
C SER A 192 -81.80 16.33 -4.83
N ALA A 193 -82.24 16.46 -3.57
CA ALA A 193 -81.44 16.99 -2.47
C ALA A 193 -80.30 16.04 -2.08
N ARG A 194 -80.53 14.72 -2.17
CA ARG A 194 -79.51 13.69 -1.99
C ARG A 194 -78.47 13.74 -3.11
N ASP A 195 -78.90 13.78 -4.36
CA ASP A 195 -78.02 13.83 -5.52
C ASP A 195 -77.15 15.10 -5.50
N LEU A 196 -77.74 16.24 -5.14
CA LEU A 196 -77.00 17.49 -4.95
C LEU A 196 -75.94 17.38 -3.85
N ARG A 197 -76.30 16.81 -2.69
CA ARG A 197 -75.36 16.61 -1.57
C ARG A 197 -74.26 15.61 -1.92
N ASN A 198 -74.60 14.52 -2.60
CA ASN A 198 -73.62 13.51 -3.04
C ASN A 198 -72.63 14.12 -4.03
N ASN A 199 -73.09 14.91 -5.00
CA ASN A 199 -72.22 15.64 -5.92
C ASN A 199 -71.29 16.62 -5.19
N GLN A 200 -71.76 17.30 -4.14
CA GLN A 200 -70.93 18.19 -3.31
C GLN A 200 -69.85 17.42 -2.54
N ILE A 201 -70.21 16.27 -1.95
CA ILE A 201 -69.27 15.41 -1.22
C ILE A 201 -68.24 14.82 -2.19
N GLU A 202 -68.66 14.39 -3.37
CA GLU A 202 -67.78 13.84 -4.42
C GLU A 202 -66.77 14.89 -4.90
N THR A 203 -67.23 16.11 -5.19
CA THR A 203 -66.35 17.24 -5.57
C THR A 203 -65.34 17.57 -4.46
N TYR A 204 -65.77 17.54 -3.21
CA TYR A 204 -64.89 17.77 -2.06
C TYR A 204 -63.85 16.65 -1.88
N VAL A 205 -64.26 15.39 -2.02
CA VAL A 205 -63.37 14.23 -1.97
C VAL A 205 -62.36 14.25 -3.11
N ASP A 206 -62.75 14.65 -4.32
CA ASP A 206 -61.85 14.77 -5.46
C ASP A 206 -60.80 15.87 -5.27
N SER A 207 -61.18 17.00 -4.67
CA SER A 207 -60.24 18.05 -4.27
C SER A 207 -59.19 17.52 -3.27
N LEU A 208 -59.63 16.73 -2.29
CA LEU A 208 -58.73 16.10 -1.33
C LEU A 208 -57.81 15.04 -1.97
N ARG A 209 -58.31 14.28 -2.96
CA ARG A 209 -57.50 13.32 -3.75
C ARG A 209 -56.41 14.03 -4.55
N LEU A 210 -56.74 15.15 -5.21
CA LEU A 210 -55.78 15.97 -5.93
C LEU A 210 -54.69 16.47 -4.98
N HIS A 211 -55.07 16.95 -3.80
CA HIS A 211 -54.12 17.40 -2.78
C HIS A 211 -53.21 16.27 -2.29
N ASN A 212 -53.74 15.05 -2.10
CA ASN A 212 -52.95 13.89 -1.72
C ASN A 212 -51.89 13.52 -2.79
N ARG A 213 -52.27 13.53 -4.08
CA ARG A 213 -51.34 13.31 -5.21
C ARG A 213 -50.23 14.36 -5.24
N MET A 214 -50.58 15.63 -5.08
CA MET A 214 -49.61 16.73 -5.03
C MET A 214 -48.65 16.57 -3.84
N LEU A 215 -49.13 16.09 -2.70
CA LEU A 215 -48.31 15.87 -1.51
C LEU A 215 -47.37 14.68 -1.67
N ASN A 216 -47.82 13.59 -2.32
CA ASN A 216 -46.96 12.48 -2.69
C ASN A 216 -45.85 12.93 -3.66
N GLN A 217 -46.17 13.77 -4.64
CA GLN A 217 -45.18 14.33 -5.54
C GLN A 217 -44.13 15.16 -4.78
N LYS A 218 -44.56 16.05 -3.87
CA LYS A 218 -43.63 16.81 -3.00
C LYS A 218 -42.75 15.91 -2.12
N LEU A 219 -43.29 14.78 -1.62
CA LEU A 219 -42.50 13.80 -0.87
C LEU A 219 -41.42 13.17 -1.74
N TYR A 220 -41.74 12.77 -2.97
CA TYR A 220 -40.77 12.18 -3.90
C TYR A 220 -39.70 13.18 -4.34
N ASP A 221 -40.09 14.42 -4.65
CA ASP A 221 -39.15 15.49 -5.01
C ASP A 221 -38.16 15.75 -3.87
N PHE A 222 -38.65 15.75 -2.63
CA PHE A 222 -37.81 15.92 -1.46
C PHE A 222 -36.84 14.74 -1.24
N VAL A 223 -37.29 13.49 -1.43
CA VAL A 223 -36.42 12.32 -1.34
C VAL A 223 -35.34 12.34 -2.42
N SER A 224 -35.70 12.67 -3.66
CA SER A 224 -34.74 12.81 -4.75
C SER A 224 -33.71 13.91 -4.48
N PHE A 225 -34.14 15.02 -3.88
CA PHE A 225 -33.22 16.07 -3.44
C PHE A 225 -32.22 15.58 -2.37
N LEU A 226 -32.67 14.77 -1.40
CA LEU A 226 -31.78 14.17 -0.39
C LEU A 226 -30.77 13.21 -1.03
N ASP A 227 -31.22 12.34 -1.95
CA ASP A 227 -30.33 11.41 -2.65
C ASP A 227 -29.26 12.17 -3.45
N ASN A 228 -29.64 13.26 -4.14
CA ASN A 228 -28.70 14.11 -4.87
C ASN A 228 -27.68 14.79 -3.94
N GLN A 229 -28.09 15.29 -2.77
CA GLN A 229 -27.18 15.88 -1.79
C GLN A 229 -26.16 14.86 -1.25
N VAL A 230 -26.61 13.65 -0.91
CA VAL A 230 -25.73 12.56 -0.47
C VAL A 230 -24.76 12.18 -1.60
N GLN A 231 -25.23 12.11 -2.84
CA GLN A 231 -24.40 11.79 -3.99
C GLN A 231 -23.38 12.89 -4.35
N LEU A 232 -23.75 14.17 -4.26
CA LEU A 232 -22.83 15.29 -4.48
C LEU A 232 -21.71 15.32 -3.45
N SER A 233 -22.06 15.21 -2.16
CA SER A 233 -21.07 15.15 -1.08
C SER A 233 -20.13 13.95 -1.19
N PHE A 234 -20.61 12.83 -1.76
CA PHE A 234 -19.78 11.66 -2.10
C PHE A 234 -18.82 11.95 -3.24
N THR A 235 -19.30 12.59 -4.31
CA THR A 235 -18.49 12.81 -5.52
C THR A 235 -17.36 13.80 -5.25
N GLU A 236 -17.68 14.90 -4.54
CA GLU A 236 -16.72 15.95 -4.16
C GLU A 236 -15.63 15.43 -3.22
N ARG A 237 -16.02 14.68 -2.17
CA ARG A 237 -15.03 14.09 -1.24
C ARG A 237 -14.26 12.93 -1.85
N ASN A 238 -14.84 12.15 -2.78
CA ASN A 238 -14.11 11.05 -3.41
C ASN A 238 -12.98 11.52 -4.32
N SER A 239 -13.13 12.63 -5.05
CA SER A 239 -12.05 13.18 -5.87
C SER A 239 -10.85 13.57 -5.02
N GLU A 240 -11.07 14.26 -3.89
CA GLU A 240 -10.00 14.60 -2.94
C GLU A 240 -9.37 13.35 -2.34
N VAL A 241 -10.16 12.32 -2.05
CA VAL A 241 -9.69 11.05 -1.48
C VAL A 241 -8.82 10.26 -2.44
N THR A 242 -9.17 10.19 -3.72
CA THR A 242 -8.37 9.47 -4.73
C THR A 242 -7.06 10.19 -5.04
N GLU A 243 -7.10 11.52 -5.09
CA GLU A 243 -5.94 12.35 -5.40
C GLU A 243 -4.93 12.34 -4.23
N VAL A 244 -5.41 12.50 -2.98
CA VAL A 244 -4.57 12.43 -1.78
C VAL A 244 -3.98 11.03 -1.56
N LYS A 245 -4.70 9.95 -1.92
CA LYS A 245 -4.17 8.58 -1.87
C LYS A 245 -3.01 8.37 -2.84
N GLN A 246 -3.14 8.86 -4.07
CA GLN A 246 -2.15 8.60 -5.12
C GLN A 246 -0.87 9.42 -4.92
N GLU A 247 -0.98 10.67 -4.49
CA GLU A 247 0.18 11.51 -4.18
C GLU A 247 0.97 11.01 -2.96
N SER A 248 0.29 10.57 -1.90
CA SER A 248 0.94 10.05 -0.69
C SER A 248 1.66 8.74 -0.98
N PHE A 249 1.02 7.82 -1.70
CA PHE A 249 1.62 6.54 -2.07
C PHE A 249 2.84 6.71 -3.00
N ARG A 250 2.80 7.71 -3.89
CA ARG A 250 3.94 8.08 -4.74
C ARG A 250 5.15 8.52 -3.91
N LEU A 251 4.95 9.38 -2.90
CA LEU A 251 6.02 9.80 -1.99
C LEU A 251 6.59 8.62 -1.19
N PHE A 252 5.72 7.71 -0.73
CA PHE A 252 6.16 6.48 -0.04
C PHE A 252 7.05 5.60 -0.93
N ILE A 253 6.64 5.35 -2.19
CA ILE A 253 7.44 4.58 -3.15
C ILE A 253 8.81 5.25 -3.39
N VAL A 254 8.82 6.58 -3.58
CA VAL A 254 10.07 7.33 -3.79
C VAL A 254 10.99 7.19 -2.57
N MET A 255 10.48 7.38 -1.36
CA MET A 255 11.26 7.20 -0.13
C MET A 255 11.81 5.78 0.02
N MET A 256 11.01 4.76 -0.30
CA MET A 256 11.44 3.36 -0.29
C MET A 256 12.55 3.09 -1.31
N SER A 257 12.42 3.63 -2.51
CA SER A 257 13.42 3.48 -3.57
C SER A 257 14.77 4.10 -3.17
N ILE A 258 14.74 5.28 -2.54
CA ILE A 258 15.93 5.96 -2.00
C ILE A 258 16.57 5.13 -0.88
N ALA A 259 15.76 4.60 0.04
CA ALA A 259 16.25 3.76 1.14
C ALA A 259 16.98 2.51 0.62
N VAL A 260 16.36 1.79 -0.33
CA VAL A 260 16.96 0.60 -0.97
C VAL A 260 18.26 0.98 -1.68
N PHE A 261 18.27 2.08 -2.41
CA PHE A 261 19.46 2.55 -3.13
C PHE A 261 20.63 2.86 -2.19
N ILE A 262 20.38 3.50 -1.05
CA ILE A 262 21.41 3.80 -0.03
C ILE A 262 21.97 2.52 0.59
N ILE A 263 21.11 1.54 0.89
CA ILE A 263 21.55 0.23 1.41
C ILE A 263 22.44 -0.49 0.40
N LEU A 264 22.08 -0.45 -0.88
CA LEU A 264 22.82 -1.08 -1.97
C LEU A 264 24.19 -0.44 -2.15
N ILE A 265 24.28 0.90 -2.13
CA ILE A 265 25.56 1.62 -2.16
C ILE A 265 26.43 1.27 -0.95
N SER A 266 25.86 1.28 0.26
CA SER A 266 26.58 0.93 1.48
C SER A 266 27.19 -0.47 1.41
N PHE A 267 26.41 -1.44 0.92
CA PHE A 267 26.87 -2.81 0.71
C PHE A 267 28.04 -2.90 -0.28
N LEU A 268 27.97 -2.19 -1.42
CA LEU A 268 29.05 -2.16 -2.41
C LEU A 268 30.33 -1.53 -1.86
N ILE A 269 30.20 -0.49 -1.04
CA ILE A 269 31.35 0.16 -0.37
C ILE A 269 32.03 -0.84 0.56
N ILE A 270 31.26 -1.56 1.40
CA ILE A 270 31.80 -2.55 2.35
C ILE A 270 32.54 -3.67 1.60
N GLN A 271 31.96 -4.22 0.52
CA GLN A 271 32.62 -5.25 -0.28
C GLN A 271 33.91 -4.76 -0.96
N SER A 272 33.93 -3.50 -1.42
CA SER A 272 35.14 -2.90 -1.99
C SER A 272 36.25 -2.76 -0.95
N ASP A 273 35.89 -2.35 0.27
CA ASP A 273 36.85 -2.15 1.36
C ASP A 273 37.46 -3.47 1.83
N LEU A 274 36.64 -4.52 1.99
CA LEU A 274 37.12 -5.86 2.35
C LEU A 274 38.13 -6.40 1.33
N ARG A 275 37.85 -6.27 0.04
CA ARG A 275 38.77 -6.69 -1.03
C ARG A 275 40.10 -5.93 -0.99
N LYS A 276 40.05 -4.62 -0.72
CA LYS A 276 41.27 -3.82 -0.58
C LYS A 276 42.08 -4.27 0.63
N GLU A 277 41.43 -4.61 1.73
CA GLU A 277 42.11 -5.09 2.93
C GLU A 277 42.83 -6.42 2.67
N GLU A 278 42.20 -7.35 1.95
CA GLU A 278 42.82 -8.62 1.54
C GLU A 278 44.04 -8.42 0.64
N ILE A 279 43.94 -7.55 -0.38
CA ILE A 279 45.07 -7.24 -1.26
C ILE A 279 46.23 -6.61 -0.47
N ILE A 280 45.93 -5.70 0.45
CA ILE A 280 46.96 -5.06 1.29
C ILE A 280 47.61 -6.10 2.21
N LYS A 281 46.84 -7.00 2.82
CA LYS A 281 47.38 -8.09 3.65
C LYS A 281 48.27 -9.03 2.84
N ALA A 282 47.85 -9.43 1.64
CA ALA A 282 48.64 -10.27 0.76
C ALA A 282 49.97 -9.61 0.37
N LYS A 283 49.94 -8.32 -0.01
CA LYS A 283 51.17 -7.56 -0.30
C LYS A 283 52.10 -7.44 0.91
N LEU A 284 51.54 -7.23 2.09
CA LEU A 284 52.32 -7.16 3.33
C LEU A 284 52.97 -8.50 3.64
N GLN A 285 52.24 -9.61 3.53
CA GLN A 285 52.78 -10.96 3.72
C GLN A 285 53.89 -11.26 2.71
N GLN A 286 53.70 -10.89 1.44
CA GLN A 286 54.74 -11.06 0.42
C GLN A 286 56.00 -10.26 0.78
N ALA A 287 55.87 -8.99 1.17
CA ALA A 287 57.02 -8.17 1.55
C ALA A 287 57.75 -8.72 2.80
N ILE A 288 57.02 -9.28 3.77
CA ILE A 288 57.61 -9.95 4.93
C ILE A 288 58.40 -11.19 4.48
N GLN A 289 57.80 -12.03 3.64
CA GLN A 289 58.46 -13.23 3.12
C GLN A 289 59.74 -12.91 2.33
N GLU A 290 59.70 -11.88 1.48
CA GLU A 290 60.87 -11.42 0.74
C GLU A 290 61.98 -10.94 1.69
N ASN A 291 61.62 -10.22 2.76
CA ASN A 291 62.58 -9.76 3.77
C ASN A 291 63.19 -10.93 4.55
N GLU A 292 62.38 -11.90 4.97
CA GLU A 292 62.85 -13.12 5.63
C GLU A 292 63.82 -13.91 4.74
N ASN A 293 63.50 -14.07 3.45
CA ASN A 293 64.38 -14.73 2.49
C ASN A 293 65.73 -14.00 2.33
N LEU A 294 65.71 -12.66 2.27
CA LEU A 294 66.93 -11.85 2.21
C LEU A 294 67.77 -11.96 3.49
N LEU A 295 67.12 -11.97 4.66
CA LEU A 295 67.80 -12.16 5.94
C LEU A 295 68.47 -13.54 6.04
N ASP A 296 67.77 -14.59 5.62
CA ASP A 296 68.32 -15.96 5.61
C ASP A 296 69.48 -16.10 4.62
N MET A 297 69.36 -15.51 3.42
CA MET A 297 70.45 -15.47 2.45
C MET A 297 71.68 -14.74 3.02
N ARG A 298 71.47 -13.57 3.65
CA ARG A 298 72.55 -12.81 4.30
C ARG A 298 73.24 -13.62 5.39
N LYS A 299 72.46 -14.31 6.23
CA LYS A 299 72.98 -15.20 7.28
C LYS A 299 73.82 -16.33 6.69
N LYS A 300 73.34 -16.98 5.63
CA LYS A 300 74.05 -18.07 4.94
C LYS A 300 75.37 -17.61 4.33
N ILE A 301 75.39 -16.45 3.67
CA ILE A 301 76.61 -15.85 3.09
C ILE A 301 77.66 -15.62 4.19
N ILE A 302 77.28 -14.96 5.29
CA ILE A 302 78.22 -14.64 6.38
C ILE A 302 78.81 -15.93 6.99
N LEU A 303 77.97 -16.94 7.26
CA LEU A 303 78.40 -18.21 7.82
C LEU A 303 79.36 -18.95 6.88
N THR A 304 79.04 -19.01 5.59
CA THR A 304 79.85 -19.71 4.58
C THR A 304 81.21 -19.04 4.41
N VAL A 305 81.22 -17.71 4.22
CA VAL A 305 82.48 -16.97 4.06
C VAL A 305 83.34 -17.06 5.31
N SER A 306 82.74 -16.96 6.50
CA SER A 306 83.49 -17.06 7.76
C SER A 306 84.12 -18.43 7.95
N HIS A 307 83.44 -19.50 7.53
CA HIS A 307 84.00 -20.85 7.52
C HIS A 307 85.19 -20.96 6.55
N ASP A 308 85.02 -20.48 5.32
CA ASP A 308 86.00 -20.64 4.26
C ASP A 308 87.22 -19.74 4.42
N ILE A 309 87.10 -18.61 5.12
CA ILE A 309 88.23 -17.76 5.52
C ILE A 309 89.08 -18.45 6.61
N ARG A 310 88.48 -19.23 7.52
CA ARG A 310 89.19 -19.81 8.67
C ARG A 310 90.34 -20.73 8.25
N GLY A 311 90.13 -21.55 7.22
CA GLY A 311 91.14 -22.49 6.70
C GLY A 311 92.46 -21.81 6.27
N PRO A 312 92.44 -20.92 5.26
CA PRO A 312 93.64 -20.24 4.80
C PRO A 312 94.25 -19.33 5.87
N LEU A 313 93.45 -18.70 6.75
CA LEU A 313 93.99 -17.92 7.87
C LEU A 313 94.76 -18.81 8.87
N GLY A 314 94.24 -20.00 9.17
CA GLY A 314 94.93 -20.99 9.98
C GLY A 314 96.23 -21.45 9.33
N ASN A 315 96.24 -21.65 8.01
CA ASN A 315 97.45 -22.00 7.29
C ASN A 315 98.50 -20.88 7.30
N ILE A 316 98.08 -19.62 7.09
CA ILE A 316 98.96 -18.44 7.19
C ILE A 316 99.60 -18.38 8.57
N HIS A 317 98.81 -18.56 9.64
CA HIS A 317 99.29 -18.53 11.01
C HIS A 317 100.33 -19.63 11.27
N ASN A 318 99.99 -20.89 10.95
CA ASN A 318 100.88 -22.03 11.14
C ASN A 318 102.18 -21.90 10.33
N CYS A 319 102.09 -21.51 9.06
CA CYS A 319 103.26 -21.32 8.22
C CYS A 319 104.12 -20.13 8.70
N ALA A 320 103.52 -19.06 9.22
CA ALA A 320 104.26 -17.92 9.77
C ALA A 320 105.06 -18.33 11.03
N ASP A 321 104.46 -19.13 11.91
CA ASP A 321 105.17 -19.69 13.08
C ASP A 321 106.35 -20.58 12.63
N LEU A 322 106.12 -21.48 11.66
CA LEU A 322 107.17 -22.34 11.10
C LEU A 322 108.27 -21.54 10.39
N VAL A 323 107.95 -20.42 9.72
CA VAL A 323 108.93 -19.51 9.12
C VAL A 323 109.84 -18.89 10.19
N SER A 324 109.27 -18.48 11.33
CA SER A 324 109.99 -17.88 12.45
C SER A 324 110.99 -18.87 13.08
N GLU A 325 110.61 -20.14 13.18
CA GLU A 325 111.43 -21.20 13.79
C GLU A 325 112.45 -21.84 12.83
N THR A 326 112.29 -21.65 11.50
CA THR A 326 113.12 -22.34 10.50
C THR A 326 114.31 -21.53 10.01
N ARG A 327 115.53 -21.93 10.40
CA ARG A 327 116.79 -21.34 9.92
C ARG A 327 117.14 -21.70 8.47
N GLU A 328 116.77 -22.90 8.03
CA GLU A 328 117.07 -23.42 6.69
C GLU A 328 116.30 -22.65 5.60
N LYS A 329 117.03 -21.97 4.70
CA LYS A 329 116.44 -21.11 3.66
C LYS A 329 115.46 -21.86 2.75
N LYS A 330 115.78 -23.09 2.35
CA LYS A 330 114.98 -23.87 1.41
C LYS A 330 113.61 -24.26 1.99
N LYS A 331 113.55 -24.66 3.26
CA LYS A 331 112.28 -24.99 3.94
C LYS A 331 111.46 -23.75 4.27
N ARG A 332 112.11 -22.66 4.68
CA ARG A 332 111.44 -21.38 4.93
C ARG A 332 110.76 -20.82 3.68
N GLU A 333 111.38 -20.97 2.50
CA GLU A 333 110.79 -20.53 1.24
C GLU A 333 109.48 -21.28 0.91
N ILE A 334 109.39 -22.58 1.23
CA ILE A 334 108.18 -23.37 1.04
C ILE A 334 107.02 -22.82 1.89
N TYR A 335 107.27 -22.55 3.17
CA TYR A 335 106.25 -21.96 4.04
C TYR A 335 105.86 -20.52 3.63
N LEU A 336 106.80 -19.73 3.11
CA LEU A 336 106.49 -18.41 2.54
C LEU A 336 105.62 -18.53 1.28
N ASP A 337 105.83 -19.55 0.45
CA ASP A 337 104.99 -19.82 -0.72
C ASP A 337 103.57 -20.27 -0.30
N ASP A 338 103.45 -21.12 0.72
CA ASP A 338 102.16 -21.54 1.28
C ASP A 338 101.37 -20.36 1.88
N ILE A 339 102.05 -19.42 2.54
CA ILE A 339 101.46 -18.14 2.99
C ILE A 339 100.96 -17.34 1.78
N ARG A 340 101.79 -17.19 0.73
CA ARG A 340 101.40 -16.43 -0.48
C ARG A 340 100.18 -17.06 -1.15
N HIS A 341 100.14 -18.39 -1.25
CA HIS A 341 99.01 -19.11 -1.80
C HIS A 341 97.74 -18.93 -0.96
N SER A 342 97.86 -18.99 0.36
CA SER A 342 96.73 -18.80 1.29
C SER A 342 96.20 -17.36 1.26
N CYS A 343 97.08 -16.36 1.16
CA CYS A 343 96.69 -14.95 0.95
C CYS A 343 95.96 -14.76 -0.39
N GLN A 344 96.43 -15.39 -1.47
CA GLN A 344 95.74 -15.37 -2.76
C GLN A 344 94.36 -16.01 -2.68
N HIS A 345 94.22 -17.10 -1.92
CA HIS A 345 92.93 -17.75 -1.68
C HIS A 345 91.96 -16.82 -0.94
N VAL A 346 92.40 -16.19 0.16
CA VAL A 346 91.55 -15.22 0.90
C VAL A 346 91.12 -14.06 0.00
N LEU A 347 92.04 -13.51 -0.80
CA LEU A 347 91.72 -12.44 -1.75
C LEU A 347 90.66 -12.88 -2.78
N HIS A 348 90.78 -14.09 -3.31
CA HIS A 348 89.79 -14.64 -4.23
C HIS A 348 88.42 -14.82 -3.56
N LEU A 349 88.39 -15.24 -2.30
CA LEU A 349 87.14 -15.42 -1.54
C LEU A 349 86.45 -14.08 -1.26
N VAL A 350 87.22 -13.04 -0.91
CA VAL A 350 86.71 -11.68 -0.73
C VAL A 350 86.16 -11.13 -2.04
N ASN A 351 86.86 -11.32 -3.16
CA ASN A 351 86.37 -10.89 -4.47
C ASN A 351 85.06 -11.61 -4.85
N ASN A 352 84.99 -12.92 -4.65
CA ASN A 352 83.75 -13.67 -4.88
C ASN A 352 82.57 -13.17 -4.03
N LEU A 353 82.83 -12.79 -2.77
CA LEU A 353 81.81 -12.19 -1.90
C LEU A 353 81.34 -10.83 -2.43
N MET A 354 82.28 -9.98 -2.86
CA MET A 354 81.95 -8.66 -3.42
C MET A 354 81.15 -8.79 -4.72
N ASP A 355 81.49 -9.75 -5.58
CA ASP A 355 80.72 -10.03 -6.79
C ASP A 355 79.32 -10.56 -6.46
N ALA A 356 79.18 -11.46 -5.48
CA ALA A 356 77.88 -11.92 -5.02
C ALA A 356 77.01 -10.78 -4.45
N TYR A 357 77.61 -9.85 -3.70
CA TYR A 357 76.91 -8.66 -3.18
C TYR A 357 76.47 -7.72 -4.31
N ARG A 358 77.35 -7.47 -5.29
CA ARG A 358 77.03 -6.64 -6.46
C ARG A 358 75.87 -7.21 -7.27
N ILE A 359 75.84 -8.52 -7.47
CA ILE A 359 74.74 -9.21 -8.17
C ILE A 359 73.43 -9.07 -7.38
N ASN A 360 73.47 -9.14 -6.05
CA ASN A 360 72.27 -9.10 -5.19
C ASN A 360 71.72 -7.68 -4.96
N GLU A 361 72.56 -6.65 -4.89
CA GLU A 361 72.13 -5.25 -4.70
C GLU A 361 71.77 -4.53 -6.00
N ALA A 362 72.57 -4.69 -7.06
CA ALA A 362 72.38 -3.93 -8.30
C ALA A 362 71.44 -4.60 -9.30
N GLY A 363 71.04 -5.86 -9.03
CA GLY A 363 70.47 -6.72 -10.05
C GLY A 363 71.50 -7.06 -11.13
N ASP A 364 71.11 -7.92 -12.08
CA ASP A 364 71.97 -8.40 -13.15
C ASP A 364 72.54 -7.22 -13.97
N LEU A 365 73.79 -6.84 -13.68
CA LEU A 365 74.53 -5.77 -14.36
C LEU A 365 74.88 -6.25 -15.76
N HIS A 366 73.90 -6.16 -16.65
CA HIS A 366 74.07 -6.42 -18.07
C HIS A 366 75.04 -5.40 -18.65
N ASN A 367 76.15 -5.88 -19.17
CA ASN A 367 77.09 -5.07 -19.93
C ASN A 367 76.89 -5.37 -21.42
N ASP A 368 75.86 -4.74 -22.00
CA ASP A 368 75.43 -4.95 -23.39
C ASP A 368 76.42 -4.31 -24.38
N ILE A 369 77.57 -4.96 -24.56
CA ILE A 369 78.59 -4.56 -25.52
C ILE A 369 78.67 -5.63 -26.62
N PRO A 370 78.66 -5.24 -27.91
CA PRO A 370 78.88 -6.17 -29.01
C PRO A 370 80.21 -6.92 -28.84
N PHE A 371 80.17 -8.25 -28.88
CA PHE A 371 81.37 -9.09 -28.77
C PHE A 371 81.37 -10.22 -29.79
N TYR A 372 82.56 -10.66 -30.20
CA TYR A 372 82.72 -11.78 -31.12
C TYR A 372 82.73 -13.10 -30.33
N LEU A 373 81.62 -13.82 -30.35
CA LEU A 373 81.44 -15.10 -29.63
C LEU A 373 82.59 -16.10 -29.92
N ASN A 374 82.98 -16.26 -31.18
CA ASN A 374 84.08 -17.15 -31.56
C ASN A 374 85.43 -16.77 -30.93
N ARG A 375 85.70 -15.46 -30.78
CA ARG A 375 86.93 -14.96 -30.14
C ARG A 375 86.87 -15.17 -28.63
N PHE A 376 85.72 -14.92 -28.04
CA PHE A 376 85.48 -15.12 -26.61
C PHE A 376 85.64 -16.60 -26.21
N LEU A 377 84.95 -17.50 -26.92
CA LEU A 377 85.05 -18.95 -26.71
C LEU A 377 86.47 -19.48 -26.96
N LYS A 378 87.17 -18.98 -27.99
CA LYS A 378 88.57 -19.34 -28.22
C LYS A 378 89.46 -18.93 -27.04
N ARG A 379 89.29 -17.71 -26.52
CA ARG A 379 90.05 -17.23 -25.35
C ARG A 379 89.83 -18.13 -24.13
N ILE A 380 88.59 -18.53 -23.87
CA ILE A 380 88.25 -19.46 -22.78
C ILE A 380 88.90 -20.83 -23.04
N SER A 381 88.73 -21.40 -24.23
CA SER A 381 89.31 -22.70 -24.59
C SER A 381 90.83 -22.71 -24.45
N ASP A 382 91.51 -21.66 -24.89
CA ASP A 382 92.97 -21.55 -24.80
C ASP A 382 93.44 -21.46 -23.35
N GLU A 383 92.69 -20.76 -22.49
CA GLU A 383 92.98 -20.65 -21.06
C GLU A 383 92.84 -21.99 -20.34
N PHE A 384 91.72 -22.68 -20.54
CA PHE A 384 91.48 -23.98 -19.94
C PHE A 384 92.36 -25.08 -20.54
N SER A 385 92.75 -24.99 -21.81
CA SER A 385 93.69 -25.92 -22.44
C SER A 385 95.06 -25.86 -21.77
N ARG A 386 95.57 -24.66 -21.43
CA ARG A 386 96.81 -24.52 -20.66
C ARG A 386 96.73 -25.21 -19.30
N LYS A 387 95.59 -25.06 -18.60
CA LYS A 387 95.34 -25.66 -17.28
C LYS A 387 95.11 -27.18 -17.33
N ALA A 388 94.54 -27.69 -18.42
CA ALA A 388 94.36 -29.11 -18.66
C ALA A 388 95.70 -29.77 -18.97
N THR A 389 96.52 -29.15 -19.84
CA THR A 389 97.85 -29.63 -20.20
C THR A 389 98.77 -29.73 -18.99
N SER A 390 98.73 -28.75 -18.08
CA SER A 390 99.54 -28.78 -16.86
C SER A 390 99.12 -29.90 -15.88
N LYS A 391 97.95 -30.51 -16.08
CA LYS A 391 97.44 -31.66 -15.33
C LYS A 391 97.43 -32.96 -16.14
N GLY A 392 98.00 -32.98 -17.35
CA GLY A 392 98.00 -34.15 -18.24
C GLY A 392 96.63 -34.51 -18.84
N LEU A 393 95.71 -33.54 -18.92
CA LEU A 393 94.35 -33.72 -19.44
C LEU A 393 94.22 -33.11 -20.85
N ILE A 394 93.39 -33.73 -21.70
CA ILE A 394 93.06 -33.24 -23.04
C ILE A 394 91.71 -32.52 -22.97
N LEU A 395 91.67 -31.26 -23.42
CA LEU A 395 90.44 -30.49 -23.56
C LEU A 395 89.93 -30.57 -25.00
N ASN A 396 88.78 -31.22 -25.18
CA ASN A 396 88.06 -31.21 -26.46
C ASN A 396 87.04 -30.07 -26.44
N SER A 397 87.11 -29.17 -27.43
CA SER A 397 86.08 -28.13 -27.63
C SER A 397 85.39 -28.35 -28.98
N GLU A 398 84.08 -28.64 -28.93
CA GLU A 398 83.25 -28.75 -30.13
C GLU A 398 82.72 -27.36 -30.51
N ARG A 399 83.00 -26.93 -31.75
CA ARG A 399 82.45 -25.68 -32.29
C ARG A 399 81.09 -25.94 -32.91
N PHE A 400 80.03 -25.41 -32.30
CA PHE A 400 78.76 -25.23 -32.99
C PHE A 400 78.92 -24.10 -34.02
N ARG A 401 78.86 -24.44 -35.31
CA ARG A 401 78.61 -23.45 -36.36
C ARG A 401 77.14 -23.04 -36.25
N LEU A 402 76.88 -21.91 -35.61
CA LEU A 402 75.62 -21.20 -35.79
C LEU A 402 75.63 -20.64 -37.21
N THR A 403 75.06 -21.42 -38.13
CA THR A 403 74.64 -20.92 -39.45
C THR A 403 73.38 -20.09 -39.18
N VAL A 404 73.50 -18.77 -39.29
CA VAL A 404 72.35 -17.85 -39.27
C VAL A 404 71.72 -17.83 -40.64
#